data_AF-A0A9D4MPB4-F1
#
_entry.id   AF-A0A9D4MPB4-F1
#
_cell.length_a   1.000
_cell.length_b   1.000
_cell.length_c   1.000
_cell.angle_alpha   90.00
_cell.angle_beta   90.00
_cell.angle_gamma   90.00
#
_symmetry.space_group_name_H-M   'P 1'
#
loop_
_entity.id
_entity.type
_entity.pdbx_description
1 polymer ?
#
loop_
_entity_poly.entity_id
_entity_poly.type
_entity_poly.pdbx_seq_one_letter_code
_entity_poly.pdbx_strand_id
1 'polypeptide(L)'
;MRCRAWGYGGCSDPINTPEPYGSIFDPYLLGSGGGNGGGVGGSGGGSLLWVTSHYFELHGLLALQGTDGKGGNAGGGSGGSLLIKSLNFTGHGVIDIAGGNASGNGGGGSGGRAAIHCEWRYSFGGTFINQPGQGGTADKRESHAGAAGTSFVKNNLRPLEYRIVKYMKGSSIKYFEVDHRYIHIDCKMIASPVATMIMENNTRLFEFNETEVNGKARILFYHPPELTATDMVTVIIHRFYGDRTGQVHVRSNQLIYVEYIESESNRTEAPVSYIIDAGAEVVFPTEVHMQGINTTLAGQITGVHHLYIQDGCELVTESTSQTAQLVDEKTVELTEPGNFRLPTINIMLEGILPIRKIETDFTISAAFLQLKYEESIYMNHGFVEAGEIDIETTGEFSLEGRGHPAMQGPGAGAGLNGGSYGGVGYGGNDDLAYGSLFTPKDLGSGGGGSTGGAGGGFVNFTVGRRFHIDGIIDAYGLAASGNGGGGSGGSVLIKAYNMSGNGVIDVSGGKGSGSGGGGSGGRLAAHIDSTNEYGGAYKGMGGVHGNGDLNHAGGPGTIYKYESSRGPTYRELKYNPR
;
A
#
# COMPACT_ATOMS: atom_id res chain seq x y z
N MET A 1 19.98 28.95 8.92
CA MET A 1 18.71 29.69 9.07
C MET A 1 17.58 28.75 8.64
N ARG A 2 16.65 28.45 9.55
CA ARG A 2 15.53 27.54 9.28
C ARG A 2 14.53 28.22 8.34
N CYS A 3 14.21 27.60 7.20
CA CYS A 3 13.08 28.02 6.39
C CYS A 3 11.81 27.94 7.23
N ARG A 4 11.05 29.03 7.23
CA ARG A 4 9.83 29.23 7.99
C ARG A 4 8.77 29.53 6.92
N ALA A 5 8.30 28.49 6.24
CA ALA A 5 7.33 28.56 5.13
C ALA A 5 5.95 28.18 5.65
N TRP A 6 5.22 29.11 6.24
CA TRP A 6 4.05 28.83 7.08
C TRP A 6 2.79 28.51 6.27
N GLY A 7 2.66 27.33 5.72
CA GLY A 7 1.49 26.91 4.94
C GLY A 7 1.79 25.52 4.43
N TYR A 8 0.76 24.71 4.22
CA TYR A 8 0.82 23.27 3.94
C TYR A 8 1.83 22.82 2.86
N GLY A 9 3.11 22.68 3.22
CA GLY A 9 4.15 22.16 2.33
C GLY A 9 4.88 23.25 1.56
N GLY A 10 6.20 23.29 1.77
CA GLY A 10 7.13 24.16 1.06
C GLY A 10 8.48 24.21 1.75
N CYS A 11 9.10 23.05 1.96
CA CYS A 11 10.53 22.96 2.25
C CYS A 11 11.16 21.94 1.29
N SER A 12 12.47 22.06 1.04
CA SER A 12 13.22 21.14 0.17
C SER A 12 13.29 19.70 0.69
N ASP A 13 12.81 19.46 1.90
CA ASP A 13 12.86 18.18 2.59
C ASP A 13 11.57 17.98 3.40
N PRO A 14 10.84 16.85 3.28
CA PRO A 14 9.65 16.55 4.07
C PRO A 14 9.85 16.69 5.59
N ILE A 15 11.09 16.52 6.08
CA ILE A 15 11.45 16.63 7.51
C ILE A 15 11.37 18.08 8.03
N ASN A 16 11.45 19.08 7.14
CA ASN A 16 11.47 20.51 7.50
C ASN A 16 10.17 21.24 7.14
N THR A 17 9.09 20.51 6.88
CA THR A 17 7.77 21.09 6.63
C THR A 17 7.18 21.63 7.95
N PRO A 18 6.77 22.91 8.01
CA PRO A 18 6.19 23.46 9.22
C PRO A 18 4.75 22.98 9.42
N GLU A 19 4.26 23.16 10.65
CA GLU A 19 2.96 22.62 11.04
C GLU A 19 1.81 23.23 10.23
N PRO A 20 0.87 22.38 9.79
CA PRO A 20 -0.32 22.82 9.12
C PRO A 20 -1.28 23.64 9.99
N TYR A 21 -1.97 24.63 9.41
CA TYR A 21 -2.97 25.44 10.10
C TYR A 21 -4.16 25.84 9.21
N GLY A 22 -5.22 26.29 9.87
CA GLY A 22 -6.41 26.81 9.19
C GLY A 22 -7.48 25.75 9.00
N SER A 23 -8.70 26.11 9.39
CA SER A 23 -9.88 25.29 9.23
C SER A 23 -10.20 25.06 7.75
N ILE A 24 -10.64 23.86 7.40
CA ILE A 24 -11.25 23.58 6.08
C ILE A 24 -12.67 24.17 5.96
N PHE A 25 -13.41 24.23 7.06
CA PHE A 25 -14.81 24.68 7.05
C PHE A 25 -14.90 26.20 7.04
N ASP A 26 -14.11 26.89 7.85
CA ASP A 26 -14.07 28.34 7.97
C ASP A 26 -12.61 28.85 7.85
N PRO A 27 -12.04 28.90 6.65
CA PRO A 27 -10.70 29.44 6.41
C PRO A 27 -10.70 30.97 6.48
N TYR A 28 -9.89 31.55 7.36
CA TYR A 28 -9.75 33.01 7.51
C TYR A 28 -8.29 33.49 7.65
N LEU A 29 -7.32 32.58 7.61
CA LEU A 29 -5.91 32.90 7.84
C LEU A 29 -5.20 33.26 6.54
N LEU A 30 -4.25 34.18 6.60
CA LEU A 30 -3.43 34.56 5.43
C LEU A 30 -2.53 33.39 5.01
N GLY A 31 -2.22 33.31 3.71
CA GLY A 31 -1.16 32.44 3.22
C GLY A 31 0.21 32.93 3.69
N SER A 32 1.20 32.05 3.77
CA SER A 32 2.56 32.45 4.13
C SER A 32 3.45 32.87 2.99
N GLY A 33 4.46 33.66 3.35
CA GLY A 33 5.63 33.83 2.50
C GLY A 33 6.52 32.58 2.44
N GLY A 34 7.17 32.40 1.29
CA GLY A 34 8.20 31.42 1.05
C GLY A 34 9.55 31.80 1.68
N GLY A 35 10.45 30.81 1.80
CA GLY A 35 11.79 31.05 2.32
C GLY A 35 12.67 31.86 1.36
N ASN A 36 13.45 32.81 1.88
CA ASN A 36 14.28 33.68 1.05
C ASN A 36 15.50 32.98 0.41
N GLY A 37 16.11 31.99 1.09
CA GLY A 37 17.34 31.37 0.59
C GLY A 37 18.43 32.40 0.29
N GLY A 38 18.93 32.40 -0.95
CA GLY A 38 19.83 33.43 -1.51
C GLY A 38 19.13 34.46 -2.40
N GLY A 39 17.79 34.52 -2.37
CA GLY A 39 16.94 35.44 -3.11
C GLY A 39 15.84 36.05 -2.23
N VAL A 40 14.66 36.29 -2.81
CA VAL A 40 13.47 36.82 -2.17
C VAL A 40 12.34 35.79 -2.31
N GLY A 41 11.85 35.28 -1.19
CA GLY A 41 10.75 34.33 -1.15
C GLY A 41 9.45 34.97 -1.63
N GLY A 42 8.57 34.17 -2.22
CA GLY A 42 7.25 34.59 -2.64
C GLY A 42 6.42 35.07 -1.45
N SER A 43 5.53 36.04 -1.65
CA SER A 43 4.53 36.46 -0.67
C SER A 43 3.36 35.49 -0.62
N GLY A 44 2.78 35.29 0.56
CA GLY A 44 1.56 34.49 0.71
C GLY A 44 0.31 35.18 0.17
N GLY A 45 -0.70 34.37 -0.16
CA GLY A 45 -2.01 34.82 -0.60
C GLY A 45 -2.80 35.54 0.50
N GLY A 46 -3.75 36.37 0.08
CA GLY A 46 -4.62 37.14 0.98
C GLY A 46 -5.67 36.27 1.71
N SER A 47 -6.51 36.93 2.52
CA SER A 47 -7.67 36.31 3.16
C SER A 47 -8.90 37.14 2.83
N LEU A 48 -9.98 36.49 2.37
CA LEU A 48 -11.23 37.14 2.01
C LEU A 48 -12.41 36.40 2.63
N LEU A 49 -13.16 37.11 3.45
CA LEU A 49 -14.50 36.72 3.90
C LEU A 49 -15.52 37.54 3.12
N TRP A 50 -16.35 36.87 2.32
CA TRP A 50 -17.42 37.50 1.56
C TRP A 50 -18.78 36.97 2.01
N VAL A 51 -19.55 37.81 2.69
CA VAL A 51 -20.90 37.47 3.13
C VAL A 51 -21.91 38.22 2.27
N THR A 52 -22.83 37.48 1.67
CA THR A 52 -23.94 38.02 0.87
C THR A 52 -25.25 37.42 1.34
N SER A 53 -26.32 38.22 1.39
CA SER A 53 -27.60 37.77 1.95
C SER A 53 -28.44 36.92 1.00
N HIS A 54 -28.35 37.13 -0.32
CA HIS A 54 -29.28 36.53 -1.28
C HIS A 54 -28.62 35.80 -2.44
N TYR A 55 -27.69 36.46 -3.15
CA TYR A 55 -27.17 35.93 -4.40
C TYR A 55 -25.71 36.33 -4.58
N PHE A 56 -24.88 35.35 -4.89
CA PHE A 56 -23.50 35.52 -5.29
C PHE A 56 -23.29 34.85 -6.65
N GLU A 57 -22.79 35.61 -7.62
CA GLU A 57 -22.52 35.14 -8.97
C GLU A 57 -21.10 35.50 -9.38
N LEU A 58 -20.31 34.47 -9.69
CA LEU A 58 -18.92 34.63 -10.10
C LEU A 58 -18.73 34.11 -11.51
N HIS A 59 -18.52 35.04 -12.45
CA HIS A 59 -18.10 34.73 -13.83
C HIS A 59 -16.63 35.07 -14.09
N GLY A 60 -16.04 35.94 -13.26
CA GLY A 60 -14.66 36.38 -13.39
C GLY A 60 -13.66 35.52 -12.62
N LEU A 61 -12.45 36.05 -12.44
CA LEU A 61 -11.40 35.46 -11.62
C LEU A 61 -11.45 36.05 -10.21
N LEU A 62 -11.51 35.17 -9.21
CA LEU A 62 -11.29 35.50 -7.81
C LEU A 62 -9.96 34.87 -7.37
N ALA A 63 -8.90 35.67 -7.32
CA ALA A 63 -7.54 35.18 -7.06
C ALA A 63 -7.01 35.60 -5.69
N LEU A 64 -6.60 34.63 -4.89
CA LEU A 64 -5.87 34.77 -3.63
C LEU A 64 -4.59 33.93 -3.63
N GLN A 65 -3.96 33.78 -4.80
CA GLN A 65 -2.74 32.99 -4.97
C GLN A 65 -1.54 33.54 -4.21
N GLY A 66 -0.61 32.65 -3.85
CA GLY A 66 0.74 33.02 -3.44
C GLY A 66 1.57 33.49 -4.63
N THR A 67 2.61 34.30 -4.40
CA THR A 67 3.51 34.74 -5.47
C THR A 67 4.76 33.85 -5.55
N ASP A 68 5.42 33.87 -6.70
CA ASP A 68 6.62 33.09 -6.95
C ASP A 68 7.85 33.65 -6.20
N GLY A 69 8.74 32.75 -5.76
CA GLY A 69 10.08 33.10 -5.29
C GLY A 69 10.98 33.60 -6.41
N LYS A 70 11.84 34.58 -6.12
CA LYS A 70 12.75 35.20 -7.09
C LYS A 70 14.20 35.18 -6.61
N GLY A 71 15.15 34.93 -7.50
CA GLY A 71 16.59 34.90 -7.17
C GLY A 71 17.11 33.49 -6.88
N GLY A 72 18.24 33.38 -6.17
CA GLY A 72 18.88 32.08 -5.93
C GLY A 72 18.23 31.31 -4.77
N ASN A 73 17.66 30.14 -5.05
CA ASN A 73 17.11 29.21 -4.03
C ASN A 73 15.97 29.79 -3.18
N ALA A 74 15.06 30.57 -3.78
CA ALA A 74 13.92 31.16 -3.08
C ALA A 74 12.66 30.29 -3.19
N GLY A 75 11.92 30.14 -2.11
CA GLY A 75 10.66 29.37 -2.07
C GLY A 75 9.45 30.19 -2.51
N GLY A 76 8.43 29.50 -3.01
CA GLY A 76 7.16 30.13 -3.38
C GLY A 76 6.26 30.43 -2.17
N GLY A 77 5.41 31.45 -2.29
CA GLY A 77 4.41 31.78 -1.28
C GLY A 77 3.21 30.84 -1.33
N SER A 78 2.57 30.59 -0.19
CA SER A 78 1.38 29.75 -0.11
C SER A 78 0.12 30.49 -0.58
N GLY A 79 -0.86 29.76 -1.11
CA GLY A 79 -2.19 30.28 -1.42
C GLY A 79 -2.93 30.80 -0.18
N GLY A 80 -3.92 31.66 -0.43
CA GLY A 80 -4.70 32.35 0.59
C GLY A 80 -5.90 31.59 1.13
N SER A 81 -6.70 32.27 1.96
CA SER A 81 -7.97 31.76 2.49
C SER A 81 -9.17 32.50 1.89
N LEU A 82 -10.17 31.76 1.43
CA LEU A 82 -11.42 32.29 0.92
C LEU A 82 -12.61 31.67 1.65
N LEU A 83 -13.47 32.49 2.24
CA LEU A 83 -14.73 32.06 2.83
C LEU A 83 -15.87 32.86 2.23
N ILE A 84 -16.76 32.20 1.49
CA ILE A 84 -17.96 32.82 0.92
C ILE A 84 -19.19 32.26 1.62
N LYS A 85 -20.05 33.13 2.12
CA LYS A 85 -21.36 32.77 2.70
C LYS A 85 -22.47 33.43 1.88
N SER A 86 -23.37 32.63 1.33
CA SER A 86 -24.51 33.12 0.53
C SER A 86 -25.73 32.21 0.62
N LEU A 87 -26.90 32.77 0.37
CA LEU A 87 -28.12 31.98 0.18
C LEU A 87 -28.06 31.19 -1.14
N ASN A 88 -27.64 31.82 -2.24
CA ASN A 88 -27.51 31.20 -3.56
C ASN A 88 -26.15 31.51 -4.18
N PHE A 89 -25.47 30.49 -4.70
CA PHE A 89 -24.14 30.61 -5.29
C PHE A 89 -24.12 30.02 -6.70
N THR A 90 -23.76 30.83 -7.70
CA THR A 90 -23.84 30.48 -9.13
C THR A 90 -22.68 31.09 -9.93
N GLY A 91 -22.57 30.69 -11.21
CA GLY A 91 -21.61 31.25 -12.15
C GLY A 91 -20.66 30.20 -12.73
N HIS A 92 -19.75 30.65 -13.60
CA HIS A 92 -18.78 29.82 -14.33
C HIS A 92 -17.34 30.36 -14.26
N GLY A 93 -17.07 31.23 -13.29
CA GLY A 93 -15.76 31.85 -13.11
C GLY A 93 -14.71 30.92 -12.52
N VAL A 94 -13.59 31.50 -12.12
CA VAL A 94 -12.44 30.77 -11.58
C VAL A 94 -12.14 31.26 -10.17
N ILE A 95 -12.02 30.33 -9.23
CA ILE A 95 -11.53 30.59 -7.88
C ILE A 95 -10.10 30.06 -7.82
N ASP A 96 -9.14 30.97 -7.72
CA ASP A 96 -7.71 30.66 -7.74
C ASP A 96 -7.07 30.94 -6.38
N ILE A 97 -6.69 29.86 -5.71
CA ILE A 97 -6.00 29.86 -4.43
C ILE A 97 -4.67 29.11 -4.55
N ALA A 98 -4.05 29.07 -5.73
CA ALA A 98 -2.83 28.31 -5.96
C ALA A 98 -1.64 28.80 -5.13
N GLY A 99 -0.70 27.89 -4.89
CA GLY A 99 0.63 28.21 -4.37
C GLY A 99 1.55 28.79 -5.45
N GLY A 100 2.48 29.66 -5.05
CA GLY A 100 3.51 30.20 -5.92
C GLY A 100 4.67 29.22 -6.15
N ASN A 101 5.34 29.34 -7.30
CA ASN A 101 6.49 28.52 -7.68
C ASN A 101 7.77 28.99 -6.99
N ALA A 102 8.75 28.09 -6.92
CA ALA A 102 10.07 28.38 -6.37
C ALA A 102 11.14 28.60 -7.45
N SER A 103 12.29 29.14 -7.05
CA SER A 103 13.46 29.33 -7.91
C SER A 103 14.70 28.61 -7.35
N GLY A 104 15.58 28.10 -8.23
CA GLY A 104 16.80 27.38 -7.84
C GLY A 104 16.49 26.05 -7.14
N ASN A 105 16.94 25.90 -5.89
CA ASN A 105 16.64 24.77 -4.99
C ASN A 105 15.52 25.09 -3.97
N GLY A 106 14.73 26.14 -4.19
CA GLY A 106 13.62 26.51 -3.30
C GLY A 106 12.45 25.52 -3.36
N GLY A 107 11.69 25.42 -2.26
CA GLY A 107 10.43 24.64 -2.21
C GLY A 107 9.24 25.45 -2.72
N GLY A 108 8.36 24.81 -3.50
CA GLY A 108 7.13 25.41 -3.99
C GLY A 108 6.16 25.74 -2.85
N GLY A 109 5.34 26.77 -3.03
CA GLY A 109 4.33 27.16 -2.06
C GLY A 109 3.13 26.20 -2.06
N SER A 110 2.46 26.09 -0.93
CA SER A 110 1.25 25.27 -0.80
C SER A 110 0.03 25.91 -1.47
N GLY A 111 -0.94 25.10 -1.88
CA GLY A 111 -2.27 25.62 -2.25
C GLY A 111 -3.04 26.14 -1.02
N GLY A 112 -3.94 27.09 -1.26
CA GLY A 112 -4.76 27.75 -0.24
C GLY A 112 -6.01 26.96 0.16
N ARG A 113 -6.89 27.60 0.93
CA ARG A 113 -8.17 27.02 1.37
C ARG A 113 -9.33 27.88 0.89
N ALA A 114 -10.28 27.29 0.18
CA ALA A 114 -11.55 27.94 -0.15
C ALA A 114 -12.70 27.17 0.46
N ALA A 115 -13.62 27.88 1.11
CA ALA A 115 -14.87 27.33 1.62
C ALA A 115 -16.06 28.15 1.12
N ILE A 116 -17.06 27.47 0.57
CA ILE A 116 -18.32 28.06 0.13
C ILE A 116 -19.44 27.47 0.97
N HIS A 117 -20.10 28.32 1.75
CA HIS A 117 -21.31 27.98 2.50
C HIS A 117 -22.51 28.54 1.74
N CYS A 118 -23.26 27.64 1.12
CA CYS A 118 -24.47 27.96 0.39
C CYS A 118 -25.71 27.43 1.12
N GLU A 119 -26.56 28.33 1.62
CA GLU A 119 -27.72 27.90 2.43
C GLU A 119 -28.89 27.34 1.62
N TRP A 120 -28.95 27.62 0.31
CA TRP A 120 -30.03 27.16 -0.57
C TRP A 120 -29.46 26.60 -1.88
N ARG A 121 -29.39 27.37 -2.98
CA ARG A 121 -29.05 26.84 -4.32
C ARG A 121 -27.58 27.04 -4.67
N TYR A 122 -26.84 25.93 -4.73
CA TYR A 122 -25.50 25.88 -5.32
C TYR A 122 -25.59 25.35 -6.76
N SER A 123 -25.20 26.17 -7.74
CA SER A 123 -25.14 25.78 -9.15
C SER A 123 -23.94 26.42 -9.87
N PHE A 124 -22.82 26.50 -9.16
CA PHE A 124 -21.57 26.96 -9.76
C PHE A 124 -20.95 25.85 -10.59
N GLY A 125 -20.73 26.14 -11.87
CA GLY A 125 -20.05 25.26 -12.82
C GLY A 125 -18.70 25.83 -13.25
N GLY A 126 -18.07 26.64 -12.39
CA GLY A 126 -16.72 27.15 -12.61
C GLY A 126 -15.64 26.23 -12.06
N THR A 127 -14.39 26.69 -12.04
CA THR A 127 -13.22 25.86 -11.69
C THR A 127 -12.56 26.33 -10.40
N PHE A 128 -12.17 25.38 -9.56
CA PHE A 128 -11.30 25.60 -8.41
C PHE A 128 -9.86 25.30 -8.79
N ILE A 129 -8.97 26.28 -8.62
CA ILE A 129 -7.54 26.10 -8.77
C ILE A 129 -6.93 26.14 -7.37
N ASN A 130 -6.63 24.97 -6.82
CA ASN A 130 -6.04 24.79 -5.49
C ASN A 130 -4.70 24.04 -5.56
N GLN A 131 -4.06 24.02 -6.72
CA GLN A 131 -2.80 23.33 -6.95
C GLN A 131 -1.63 23.90 -6.12
N PRO A 132 -0.63 23.06 -5.78
CA PRO A 132 0.61 23.55 -5.21
C PRO A 132 1.46 24.28 -6.25
N GLY A 133 2.38 25.10 -5.77
CA GLY A 133 3.47 25.63 -6.57
C GLY A 133 4.55 24.59 -6.83
N GLN A 134 5.17 24.67 -8.00
CA GLN A 134 6.26 23.79 -8.40
C GLN A 134 7.55 24.18 -7.66
N GLY A 135 8.27 23.16 -7.18
CA GLY A 135 9.59 23.34 -6.60
C GLY A 135 10.67 23.65 -7.64
N GLY A 136 11.79 24.21 -7.20
CA GLY A 136 12.86 24.65 -8.08
C GLY A 136 13.53 23.49 -8.85
N THR A 137 14.00 23.78 -10.07
CA THR A 137 14.42 22.77 -11.06
C THR A 137 15.92 22.42 -11.04
N ALA A 138 16.71 22.97 -10.11
CA ALA A 138 18.17 22.82 -10.14
C ALA A 138 18.69 21.49 -9.55
N ASP A 139 17.90 20.81 -8.71
CA ASP A 139 18.18 19.44 -8.28
C ASP A 139 17.15 18.46 -8.90
N LYS A 140 17.65 17.38 -9.53
CA LYS A 140 16.85 16.31 -10.16
C LYS A 140 16.03 15.45 -9.17
N ARG A 141 15.82 15.90 -7.94
CA ARG A 141 14.96 15.20 -6.98
C ARG A 141 13.52 15.64 -7.26
N GLU A 142 12.71 14.69 -7.72
CA GLU A 142 11.41 14.90 -8.37
C GLU A 142 10.34 15.69 -7.62
N SER A 143 10.51 16.12 -6.36
CA SER A 143 9.38 16.70 -5.63
C SER A 143 9.80 17.68 -4.53
N HIS A 144 10.01 18.94 -4.91
CA HIS A 144 10.08 20.08 -3.98
C HIS A 144 8.75 20.87 -3.96
N ALA A 145 7.68 20.30 -4.49
CA ALA A 145 6.37 20.95 -4.56
C ALA A 145 5.71 21.06 -3.17
N GLY A 146 4.87 22.09 -2.99
CA GLY A 146 4.01 22.20 -1.81
C GLY A 146 2.88 21.19 -1.82
N ALA A 147 2.06 21.13 -0.77
CA ALA A 147 0.84 20.30 -0.81
C ALA A 147 -0.28 21.03 -1.55
N ALA A 148 -1.23 20.29 -2.13
CA ALA A 148 -2.43 20.87 -2.67
C ALA A 148 -3.24 21.60 -1.59
N GLY A 149 -3.94 22.64 -2.01
CA GLY A 149 -4.95 23.32 -1.25
C GLY A 149 -6.24 22.51 -1.16
N THR A 150 -7.24 23.10 -0.52
CA THR A 150 -8.57 22.47 -0.35
C THR A 150 -9.65 23.41 -0.85
N SER A 151 -10.66 22.85 -1.52
CA SER A 151 -11.87 23.57 -1.88
C SER A 151 -13.05 22.82 -1.29
N PHE A 152 -13.74 23.46 -0.35
CA PHE A 152 -14.85 22.92 0.40
C PHE A 152 -16.15 23.61 0.00
N VAL A 153 -17.18 22.83 -0.27
CA VAL A 153 -18.52 23.33 -0.58
C VAL A 153 -19.51 22.67 0.34
N LYS A 154 -20.28 23.50 1.05
CA LYS A 154 -21.40 23.10 1.88
C LYS A 154 -22.69 23.63 1.28
N ASN A 155 -23.66 22.78 0.97
CA ASN A 155 -24.94 23.19 0.43
C ASN A 155 -26.14 22.38 0.96
N ASN A 156 -27.33 22.98 0.98
CA ASN A 156 -28.52 22.42 1.64
C ASN A 156 -29.60 21.92 0.66
N LEU A 157 -29.73 22.51 -0.53
CA LEU A 157 -30.79 22.15 -1.48
C LEU A 157 -30.45 20.88 -2.29
N ARG A 158 -30.90 19.72 -1.80
CA ARG A 158 -30.99 18.46 -2.56
C ARG A 158 -32.36 17.79 -2.35
N PRO A 159 -32.78 16.84 -3.23
CA PRO A 159 -34.06 16.13 -3.11
C PRO A 159 -34.26 15.48 -1.72
N LEU A 160 -35.52 15.33 -1.30
CA LEU A 160 -35.92 14.79 0.03
C LEU A 160 -35.26 13.44 0.37
N GLU A 161 -34.91 12.64 -0.65
CA GLU A 161 -34.29 11.31 -0.52
C GLU A 161 -32.87 11.35 0.08
N TYR A 162 -32.16 12.49 0.04
CA TYR A 162 -30.82 12.64 0.62
C TYR A 162 -30.80 13.17 2.06
N ARG A 163 -31.97 13.42 2.67
CA ARG A 163 -32.07 13.74 4.10
C ARG A 163 -31.94 12.46 4.92
N ILE A 164 -30.70 12.03 5.12
CA ILE A 164 -30.41 10.82 5.88
C ILE A 164 -30.65 11.13 7.36
N VAL A 165 -31.45 10.29 8.01
CA VAL A 165 -31.58 10.26 9.46
C VAL A 165 -30.27 9.69 10.00
N LYS A 166 -29.46 10.52 10.66
CA LYS A 166 -28.22 10.06 11.28
C LYS A 166 -28.47 9.69 12.73
N TYR A 167 -27.90 8.56 13.14
CA TYR A 167 -27.90 8.10 14.52
C TYR A 167 -26.57 8.52 15.17
N MET A 168 -26.63 9.22 16.31
CA MET A 168 -25.44 9.48 17.12
C MET A 168 -25.24 8.32 18.08
N LYS A 169 -24.10 7.60 17.95
CA LYS A 169 -23.75 6.46 18.80
C LYS A 169 -23.78 6.85 20.29
N GLY A 170 -24.62 6.19 21.08
CA GLY A 170 -24.79 6.45 22.53
C GLY A 170 -25.80 7.54 22.89
N SER A 171 -26.51 8.14 21.93
CA SER A 171 -27.64 9.04 22.19
C SER A 171 -28.94 8.44 21.63
N SER A 172 -30.08 8.69 22.28
CA SER A 172 -31.41 8.35 21.74
C SER A 172 -31.91 9.37 20.71
N ILE A 173 -31.07 10.32 20.30
CA ILE A 173 -31.46 11.44 19.44
C ILE A 173 -31.10 11.11 17.99
N LYS A 174 -32.13 11.11 17.15
CA LYS A 174 -32.01 11.07 15.68
C LYS A 174 -31.96 12.51 15.18
N TYR A 175 -30.95 12.88 14.41
CA TYR A 175 -30.91 14.20 13.77
C TYR A 175 -30.82 14.06 12.25
N PHE A 176 -31.45 15.01 11.56
CA PHE A 176 -31.31 15.14 10.11
C PHE A 176 -30.12 16.05 9.85
N GLU A 177 -29.06 15.51 9.26
CA GLU A 177 -28.06 16.39 8.66
C GLU A 177 -28.50 16.67 7.23
N VAL A 178 -28.88 17.92 6.99
CA VAL A 178 -29.45 18.36 5.70
C VAL A 178 -28.37 18.84 4.73
N ASP A 179 -27.18 19.12 5.26
CA ASP A 179 -26.09 19.74 4.52
C ASP A 179 -25.26 18.70 3.76
N HIS A 180 -25.17 18.86 2.45
CA HIS A 180 -24.25 18.15 1.57
C HIS A 180 -22.87 18.81 1.63
N ARG A 181 -21.84 18.00 1.88
CA ARG A 181 -20.44 18.43 2.02
C ARG A 181 -19.59 17.81 0.92
N TYR A 182 -19.04 18.66 0.07
CA TYR A 182 -18.12 18.30 -1.01
C TYR A 182 -16.73 18.88 -0.74
N ILE A 183 -15.70 18.08 -0.99
CA ILE A 183 -14.31 18.51 -0.92
C ILE A 183 -13.59 18.16 -2.23
N HIS A 184 -12.84 19.11 -2.76
CA HIS A 184 -12.03 18.99 -3.97
C HIS A 184 -10.57 19.31 -3.66
N ILE A 185 -9.67 18.42 -4.06
CA ILE A 185 -8.22 18.53 -3.89
C ILE A 185 -7.55 18.05 -5.17
N ASP A 186 -6.75 18.91 -5.79
CA ASP A 186 -6.03 18.58 -7.02
C ASP A 186 -4.60 19.12 -7.00
N CYS A 187 -3.64 18.25 -7.31
CA CYS A 187 -2.24 18.60 -7.49
C CYS A 187 -1.84 18.78 -8.97
N LYS A 188 -2.76 18.57 -9.92
CA LYS A 188 -2.55 18.68 -11.37
C LYS A 188 -1.32 17.90 -11.87
N MET A 189 -1.17 16.67 -11.38
CA MET A 189 -0.07 15.75 -11.68
C MET A 189 1.31 16.20 -11.17
N ILE A 190 1.38 17.28 -10.38
CA ILE A 190 2.61 17.71 -9.70
C ILE A 190 2.85 16.76 -8.53
N ALA A 191 3.89 15.93 -8.64
CA ALA A 191 4.30 15.05 -7.56
C ALA A 191 4.76 15.91 -6.36
N SER A 192 4.04 15.79 -5.25
CA SER A 192 4.37 16.45 -3.99
C SER A 192 4.68 15.39 -2.94
N PRO A 193 5.80 15.51 -2.19
CA PRO A 193 6.07 14.57 -1.10
C PRO A 193 5.25 14.92 0.15
N VAL A 194 4.62 16.11 0.18
CA VAL A 194 3.89 16.62 1.34
C VAL A 194 2.39 16.40 1.13
N ALA A 195 1.72 15.94 2.17
CA ALA A 195 0.28 15.72 2.15
C ALA A 195 -0.49 17.00 2.52
N THR A 196 -1.63 17.20 1.86
CA THR A 196 -2.67 18.13 2.26
C THR A 196 -3.33 17.58 3.50
N MET A 197 -3.44 18.37 4.58
CA MET A 197 -4.20 17.91 5.76
C MET A 197 -5.54 18.59 5.94
N ILE A 198 -6.52 17.74 6.17
CA ILE A 198 -7.89 18.08 6.49
C ILE A 198 -7.91 18.31 7.99
N MET A 199 -8.08 19.57 8.37
CA MET A 199 -8.05 19.97 9.76
C MET A 199 -9.21 20.92 10.07
N GLU A 200 -9.72 20.73 11.28
CA GLU A 200 -10.60 21.64 11.99
C GLU A 200 -10.19 21.59 13.46
N ASN A 201 -10.16 22.74 14.13
CA ASN A 201 -9.62 22.79 15.48
C ASN A 201 -10.53 21.98 16.43
N ASN A 202 -9.93 21.15 17.28
CA ASN A 202 -10.63 20.29 18.25
C ASN A 202 -11.70 19.35 17.66
N THR A 203 -11.64 19.04 16.36
CA THR A 203 -12.61 18.14 15.73
C THR A 203 -12.08 16.71 15.67
N ARG A 204 -12.93 15.76 16.07
CA ARG A 204 -12.64 14.32 16.07
C ARG A 204 -13.48 13.54 15.06
N LEU A 205 -14.50 14.18 14.48
CA LEU A 205 -15.38 13.59 13.49
C LEU A 205 -15.35 14.44 12.22
N PHE A 206 -14.86 13.85 11.13
CA PHE A 206 -14.95 14.43 9.80
C PHE A 206 -15.96 13.63 9.00
N GLU A 207 -16.91 14.32 8.37
CA GLU A 207 -17.87 13.67 7.49
C GLU A 207 -18.02 14.46 6.20
N PHE A 208 -17.92 13.75 5.08
CA PHE A 208 -18.03 14.26 3.73
C PHE A 208 -18.91 13.35 2.88
N ASN A 209 -19.80 13.94 2.08
CA ASN A 209 -20.65 13.18 1.17
C ASN A 209 -19.88 12.77 -0.08
N GLU A 210 -19.08 13.68 -0.61
CA GLU A 210 -18.33 13.51 -1.85
C GLU A 210 -16.92 14.07 -1.64
N THR A 211 -15.90 13.24 -1.87
CA THR A 211 -14.48 13.62 -1.76
C THR A 211 -13.76 13.34 -3.05
N GLU A 212 -13.21 14.39 -3.68
CA GLU A 212 -12.45 14.29 -4.92
C GLU A 212 -10.95 14.53 -4.68
N VAL A 213 -10.12 13.55 -5.07
CA VAL A 213 -8.67 13.55 -4.85
C VAL A 213 -7.95 13.21 -6.15
N ASN A 214 -7.39 14.23 -6.80
CA ASN A 214 -6.81 14.11 -8.13
C ASN A 214 -5.33 14.53 -8.20
N GLY A 215 -4.67 14.16 -9.30
CA GLY A 215 -3.42 14.76 -9.72
C GLY A 215 -2.22 14.47 -8.82
N LYS A 216 -2.14 13.28 -8.21
CA LYS A 216 -1.11 12.84 -7.23
C LYS A 216 -1.21 13.55 -5.88
N ALA A 217 -2.36 14.12 -5.54
CA ALA A 217 -2.58 14.68 -4.22
C ALA A 217 -2.61 13.61 -3.14
N ARG A 218 -1.96 13.87 -2.01
CA ARG A 218 -2.01 13.02 -0.81
C ARG A 218 -2.77 13.73 0.30
N ILE A 219 -3.66 13.03 0.98
CA ILE A 219 -4.49 13.57 2.06
C ILE A 219 -4.12 12.95 3.41
N LEU A 220 -4.16 13.78 4.45
CA LEU A 220 -4.04 13.40 5.85
C LEU A 220 -5.19 14.00 6.67
N PHE A 221 -5.56 13.36 7.78
CA PHE A 221 -6.53 13.91 8.74
C PHE A 221 -5.86 14.37 10.02
N TYR A 222 -6.29 15.50 10.56
CA TYR A 222 -5.71 16.10 11.76
C TYR A 222 -5.98 15.32 13.05
N HIS A 223 -5.00 15.36 13.95
CA HIS A 223 -5.11 14.85 15.31
C HIS A 223 -5.13 16.02 16.29
N PRO A 224 -6.23 16.25 17.03
CA PRO A 224 -6.22 17.23 18.11
C PRO A 224 -5.14 16.94 19.17
N PRO A 225 -4.42 17.97 19.66
CA PRO A 225 -3.30 17.80 20.59
C PRO A 225 -3.74 17.34 21.98
N GLU A 226 -5.03 17.46 22.30
CA GLU A 226 -5.63 17.02 23.56
C GLU A 226 -6.08 15.55 23.54
N LEU A 227 -5.79 14.81 22.46
CA LEU A 227 -6.15 13.39 22.38
C LEU A 227 -5.29 12.56 23.33
N THR A 228 -5.95 11.76 24.15
CA THR A 228 -5.29 10.66 24.86
C THR A 228 -4.98 9.53 23.89
N ALA A 229 -4.07 8.61 24.25
CA ALA A 229 -3.69 7.48 23.40
C ALA A 229 -4.88 6.56 23.00
N THR A 230 -6.03 6.68 23.69
CA THR A 230 -7.26 5.92 23.45
C THR A 230 -8.30 6.63 22.59
N ASP A 231 -8.15 7.95 22.37
CA ASP A 231 -9.13 8.69 21.58
C ASP A 231 -8.86 8.49 20.08
N MET A 232 -9.90 8.10 19.33
CA MET A 232 -9.82 7.91 17.88
C MET A 232 -10.43 9.09 17.12
N VAL A 233 -9.83 9.44 15.98
CA VAL A 233 -10.42 10.37 15.00
C VAL A 233 -11.21 9.55 13.99
N THR A 234 -12.51 9.83 13.87
CA THR A 234 -13.39 9.16 12.92
C THR A 234 -13.58 10.01 11.67
N VAL A 235 -13.44 9.40 10.50
CA VAL A 235 -13.67 10.00 9.19
C VAL A 235 -14.72 9.19 8.45
N ILE A 236 -15.75 9.84 7.92
CA ILE A 236 -16.81 9.19 7.14
C ILE A 236 -16.83 9.84 5.77
N ILE A 237 -16.57 9.03 4.73
CA ILE A 237 -16.64 9.47 3.35
C ILE A 237 -17.62 8.57 2.61
N HIS A 238 -18.75 9.13 2.22
CA HIS A 238 -19.83 8.37 1.55
C HIS A 238 -19.49 8.03 0.10
N ARG A 239 -18.71 8.86 -0.57
CA ARG A 239 -18.28 8.64 -1.96
C ARG A 239 -16.94 9.28 -2.25
N PHE A 240 -16.05 8.53 -2.89
CA PHE A 240 -14.81 9.04 -3.44
C PHE A 240 -14.89 9.23 -4.96
N TYR A 241 -14.18 10.24 -5.43
CA TYR A 241 -13.86 10.46 -6.83
C TYR A 241 -12.35 10.66 -6.94
N GLY A 242 -11.77 10.18 -8.03
CA GLY A 242 -10.33 10.21 -8.23
C GLY A 242 -9.94 9.74 -9.62
N ASP A 243 -8.78 10.19 -10.07
CA ASP A 243 -8.13 9.77 -11.32
C ASP A 243 -7.16 8.59 -11.11
N ARG A 244 -7.27 7.86 -9.99
CA ARG A 244 -6.36 6.79 -9.53
C ARG A 244 -4.93 7.26 -9.21
N THR A 245 -4.67 8.56 -9.21
CA THR A 245 -3.34 9.08 -8.82
C THR A 245 -3.32 9.62 -7.39
N GLY A 246 -4.49 9.98 -6.84
CA GLY A 246 -4.64 10.45 -5.47
C GLY A 246 -4.36 9.38 -4.42
N GLN A 247 -4.01 9.82 -3.22
CA GLN A 247 -3.69 8.95 -2.08
C GLN A 247 -4.32 9.45 -0.78
N VAL A 248 -4.94 8.55 -0.04
CA VAL A 248 -5.49 8.80 1.29
C VAL A 248 -4.60 8.13 2.33
N HIS A 249 -3.98 8.91 3.20
CA HIS A 249 -3.14 8.38 4.28
C HIS A 249 -3.87 8.44 5.61
N VAL A 250 -4.12 7.27 6.15
CA VAL A 250 -4.76 7.03 7.44
C VAL A 250 -3.67 6.69 8.46
N ARG A 251 -3.56 7.52 9.49
CA ARG A 251 -2.53 7.39 10.53
C ARG A 251 -3.07 6.58 11.72
N SER A 252 -2.17 6.11 12.59
CA SER A 252 -2.56 5.46 13.84
C SER A 252 -3.62 6.26 14.61
N ASN A 253 -4.54 5.56 15.27
CA ASN A 253 -5.67 6.13 16.01
C ASN A 253 -6.69 6.87 15.13
N GLN A 254 -6.75 6.52 13.85
CA GLN A 254 -7.80 7.00 12.94
C GLN A 254 -8.64 5.82 12.44
N LEU A 255 -9.94 6.05 12.42
CA LEU A 255 -10.94 5.16 11.86
C LEU A 255 -11.58 5.87 10.67
N ILE A 256 -11.56 5.26 9.50
CA ILE A 256 -12.21 5.81 8.31
C ILE A 256 -13.23 4.83 7.73
N TYR A 257 -14.42 5.34 7.41
CA TYR A 257 -15.44 4.63 6.65
C TYR A 257 -15.37 5.09 5.19
N VAL A 258 -15.14 4.14 4.29
CA VAL A 258 -14.96 4.37 2.86
C VAL A 258 -16.13 3.78 2.11
N GLU A 259 -17.03 4.64 1.62
CA GLU A 259 -18.22 4.28 0.84
C GLU A 259 -19.09 3.21 1.50
N TYR A 260 -18.97 3.02 2.80
CA TYR A 260 -19.65 1.98 3.56
C TYR A 260 -21.09 2.41 3.87
N ILE A 261 -22.05 1.53 3.58
CA ILE A 261 -23.46 1.70 3.90
C ILE A 261 -23.87 0.57 4.84
N GLU A 262 -24.48 0.93 5.96
CA GLU A 262 -24.89 -0.04 6.97
C GLU A 262 -25.97 -0.98 6.44
N SER A 263 -25.82 -2.27 6.78
CA SER A 263 -26.79 -3.33 6.47
C SER A 263 -27.07 -3.53 4.98
N GLU A 264 -26.23 -2.99 4.09
CA GLU A 264 -26.32 -3.21 2.65
C GLU A 264 -25.01 -3.81 2.12
N SER A 265 -25.12 -4.84 1.29
CA SER A 265 -23.97 -5.38 0.55
C SER A 265 -23.68 -4.46 -0.63
N ASN A 266 -22.70 -3.59 -0.47
CA ASN A 266 -22.22 -2.68 -1.49
C ASN A 266 -20.85 -3.11 -2.04
N ARG A 267 -20.44 -2.46 -3.12
CA ARG A 267 -19.13 -2.64 -3.75
C ARG A 267 -18.46 -1.28 -3.88
N THR A 268 -17.13 -1.25 -3.76
CA THR A 268 -16.33 -0.08 -4.14
C THR A 268 -15.30 -0.48 -5.19
N GLU A 269 -15.14 0.39 -6.17
CA GLU A 269 -14.00 0.40 -7.08
C GLU A 269 -13.12 1.55 -6.63
N ALA A 270 -12.02 1.24 -5.93
CA ALA A 270 -11.21 2.22 -5.25
C ALA A 270 -10.68 3.28 -6.24
N PRO A 271 -11.18 4.53 -6.19
CA PRO A 271 -10.77 5.56 -7.13
C PRO A 271 -9.47 6.26 -6.71
N VAL A 272 -8.98 5.93 -5.51
CA VAL A 272 -7.79 6.49 -4.86
C VAL A 272 -6.99 5.37 -4.19
N SER A 273 -5.68 5.60 -4.03
CA SER A 273 -4.81 4.71 -3.25
C SER A 273 -4.92 4.96 -1.75
N TYR A 274 -4.62 3.95 -0.93
CA TYR A 274 -4.61 4.09 0.53
C TYR A 274 -3.22 3.83 1.12
N ILE A 275 -2.83 4.60 2.12
CA ILE A 275 -1.76 4.22 3.05
C ILE A 275 -2.42 4.07 4.41
N ILE A 276 -2.34 2.87 4.98
CA ILE A 276 -2.98 2.54 6.25
C ILE A 276 -1.85 2.16 7.21
N ASP A 277 -1.53 3.07 8.12
CA ASP A 277 -0.48 2.84 9.12
C ASP A 277 -0.92 1.80 10.17
N ALA A 278 0.05 1.18 10.85
CA ALA A 278 -0.23 0.32 12.00
C ALA A 278 -1.02 1.09 13.08
N GLY A 279 -2.07 0.47 13.61
CA GLY A 279 -2.99 1.11 14.57
C GLY A 279 -4.07 2.02 13.94
N ALA A 280 -4.13 2.10 12.60
CA ALA A 280 -5.24 2.69 11.88
C ALA A 280 -6.27 1.62 11.47
N GLU A 281 -7.53 2.01 11.30
CA GLU A 281 -8.60 1.14 10.82
C GLU A 281 -9.32 1.77 9.63
N VAL A 282 -9.53 0.97 8.57
CA VAL A 282 -10.35 1.33 7.41
C VAL A 282 -11.51 0.35 7.29
N VAL A 283 -12.72 0.87 7.34
CA VAL A 283 -13.95 0.12 7.09
C VAL A 283 -14.31 0.27 5.63
N PHE A 284 -14.28 -0.86 4.93
CA PHE A 284 -14.62 -0.98 3.53
C PHE A 284 -15.98 -1.70 3.37
N PRO A 285 -16.60 -1.59 2.19
CA PRO A 285 -17.75 -2.41 1.84
C PRO A 285 -17.41 -3.90 1.72
N THR A 286 -18.45 -4.72 1.53
CA THR A 286 -18.31 -6.19 1.39
C THR A 286 -17.42 -6.59 0.22
N GLU A 287 -17.50 -5.86 -0.90
CA GLU A 287 -16.72 -6.13 -2.12
C GLU A 287 -15.82 -4.94 -2.46
N VAL A 288 -14.51 -5.18 -2.54
CA VAL A 288 -13.50 -4.13 -2.79
C VAL A 288 -12.66 -4.49 -4.00
N HIS A 289 -12.65 -3.60 -4.99
CA HIS A 289 -11.82 -3.69 -6.18
C HIS A 289 -10.73 -2.61 -6.13
N MET A 290 -9.47 -3.04 -6.07
CA MET A 290 -8.31 -2.17 -6.16
C MET A 290 -7.74 -2.24 -7.58
N GLN A 291 -7.63 -1.09 -8.27
CA GLN A 291 -7.25 -1.01 -9.69
C GLN A 291 -6.25 0.13 -9.95
N GLY A 292 -5.11 -0.17 -10.58
CA GLY A 292 -4.16 0.85 -11.06
C GLY A 292 -3.60 1.79 -9.99
N ILE A 293 -3.59 1.36 -8.73
CA ILE A 293 -3.20 2.13 -7.55
C ILE A 293 -2.15 1.38 -6.72
N ASN A 294 -1.29 2.11 -6.01
CA ASN A 294 -0.35 1.53 -5.06
C ASN A 294 -0.86 1.76 -3.64
N THR A 295 -1.41 0.73 -3.02
CA THR A 295 -1.96 0.78 -1.67
C THR A 295 -1.04 0.07 -0.70
N THR A 296 -0.74 0.70 0.44
CA THR A 296 0.05 0.10 1.52
C THR A 296 -0.84 -0.16 2.73
N LEU A 297 -0.86 -1.41 3.19
CA LEU A 297 -1.65 -1.89 4.30
C LEU A 297 -0.74 -2.41 5.43
N ALA A 298 -0.57 -1.60 6.47
CA ALA A 298 0.05 -1.99 7.73
C ALA A 298 -0.94 -2.02 8.91
N GLY A 299 -2.09 -1.36 8.79
CA GLY A 299 -3.17 -1.37 9.79
C GLY A 299 -4.27 -2.40 9.54
N GLN A 300 -5.44 -2.13 10.08
CA GLN A 300 -6.61 -3.01 10.02
C GLN A 300 -7.56 -2.63 8.88
N ILE A 301 -8.03 -3.62 8.12
CA ILE A 301 -9.21 -3.48 7.26
C ILE A 301 -10.39 -4.24 7.83
N THR A 302 -11.57 -3.63 7.79
CA THR A 302 -12.80 -4.20 8.36
C THR A 302 -13.91 -4.25 7.31
N GLY A 303 -14.70 -5.33 7.31
CA GLY A 303 -15.92 -5.45 6.49
C GLY A 303 -15.74 -6.08 5.11
N VAL A 304 -14.50 -6.32 4.68
CA VAL A 304 -14.18 -6.91 3.37
C VAL A 304 -14.48 -8.41 3.36
N HIS A 305 -15.28 -8.87 2.41
CA HIS A 305 -15.51 -10.30 2.14
C HIS A 305 -14.85 -10.74 0.84
N HIS A 306 -14.93 -9.91 -0.19
CA HIS A 306 -14.38 -10.15 -1.51
C HIS A 306 -13.36 -9.06 -1.85
N LEU A 307 -12.09 -9.44 -1.87
CA LEU A 307 -10.99 -8.56 -2.26
C LEU A 307 -10.54 -8.91 -3.69
N TYR A 308 -10.49 -7.90 -4.53
CA TYR A 308 -9.98 -7.98 -5.90
C TYR A 308 -8.81 -7.02 -6.07
N ILE A 309 -7.67 -7.54 -6.52
CA ILE A 309 -6.46 -6.77 -6.87
C ILE A 309 -6.26 -6.93 -8.38
N GLN A 310 -6.40 -5.84 -9.13
CA GLN A 310 -6.49 -5.89 -10.59
C GLN A 310 -5.80 -4.71 -11.28
N ASP A 311 -5.68 -4.77 -12.59
CA ASP A 311 -5.26 -3.65 -13.46
C ASP A 311 -3.91 -3.06 -13.02
N GLY A 312 -2.89 -3.91 -12.83
CA GLY A 312 -1.55 -3.50 -12.42
C GLY A 312 -1.44 -2.95 -10.98
N CYS A 313 -2.48 -3.11 -10.16
CA CYS A 313 -2.48 -2.63 -8.77
C CYS A 313 -1.45 -3.37 -7.91
N GLU A 314 -0.64 -2.62 -7.15
CA GLU A 314 0.24 -3.16 -6.12
C GLU A 314 -0.39 -2.94 -4.73
N LEU A 315 -0.87 -4.01 -4.08
CA LEU A 315 -1.35 -3.98 -2.70
C LEU A 315 -0.25 -4.47 -1.75
N VAL A 316 0.56 -3.56 -1.23
CA VAL A 316 1.65 -3.91 -0.30
C VAL A 316 1.07 -4.19 1.08
N THR A 317 1.23 -5.41 1.58
CA THR A 317 0.80 -5.78 2.94
C THR A 317 2.03 -5.90 3.85
N GLU A 318 1.98 -5.30 5.04
CA GLU A 318 3.05 -5.40 6.05
C GLU A 318 2.70 -6.39 7.17
N SER A 319 3.70 -6.79 7.96
CA SER A 319 3.55 -7.79 9.04
C SER A 319 2.57 -7.42 10.15
N THR A 320 2.24 -6.13 10.30
CA THR A 320 1.28 -5.66 11.30
C THR A 320 -0.15 -5.63 10.80
N SER A 321 -0.39 -5.97 9.52
CA SER A 321 -1.73 -5.90 8.93
C SER A 321 -2.72 -6.80 9.66
N GLN A 322 -3.96 -6.33 9.75
CA GLN A 322 -5.06 -7.03 10.42
C GLN A 322 -6.33 -6.97 9.58
N THR A 323 -7.21 -7.91 9.84
CA THR A 323 -8.52 -8.00 9.21
C THR A 323 -9.58 -8.20 10.30
N ALA A 324 -10.76 -7.62 10.09
CA ALA A 324 -11.90 -7.90 10.92
C ALA A 324 -13.19 -7.91 10.10
N GLN A 325 -14.23 -8.51 10.67
CA GLN A 325 -15.58 -8.43 10.13
C GLN A 325 -16.44 -7.48 10.97
N LEU A 326 -17.51 -6.98 10.34
CA LEU A 326 -18.46 -6.11 11.01
C LEU A 326 -19.82 -6.81 11.03
N VAL A 327 -20.37 -7.02 12.23
CA VAL A 327 -21.74 -7.53 12.42
C VAL A 327 -22.43 -6.60 13.40
N ASP A 328 -23.57 -6.03 13.02
CA ASP A 328 -24.33 -5.05 13.83
C ASP A 328 -23.44 -3.93 14.39
N GLU A 329 -22.59 -3.33 13.55
CA GLU A 329 -21.64 -2.25 13.90
C GLU A 329 -20.61 -2.61 14.98
N LYS A 330 -20.46 -3.90 15.27
CA LYS A 330 -19.41 -4.40 16.16
C LYS A 330 -18.39 -5.17 15.35
N THR A 331 -17.13 -4.83 15.61
CA THR A 331 -15.99 -5.59 15.11
C THR A 331 -16.03 -6.98 15.71
N VAL A 332 -16.17 -7.98 14.84
CA VAL A 332 -16.13 -9.40 15.16
C VAL A 332 -15.03 -10.06 14.34
N GLU A 333 -14.57 -11.23 14.78
CA GLU A 333 -13.49 -11.97 14.11
C GLU A 333 -12.21 -11.13 13.89
N LEU A 334 -11.88 -10.24 14.83
CA LEU A 334 -10.63 -9.48 14.78
C LEU A 334 -9.44 -10.44 14.80
N THR A 335 -8.57 -10.32 13.79
CA THR A 335 -7.34 -11.09 13.74
C THR A 335 -6.21 -10.45 14.53
N GLU A 336 -5.28 -11.27 15.01
CA GLU A 336 -4.02 -10.79 15.57
C GLU A 336 -3.14 -10.13 14.48
N PRO A 337 -2.27 -9.16 14.82
CA PRO A 337 -1.33 -8.59 13.85
C PRO A 337 -0.53 -9.66 13.12
N GLY A 338 -0.52 -9.60 11.78
CA GLY A 338 0.15 -10.57 10.92
C GLY A 338 -0.75 -11.70 10.41
N ASN A 339 -2.03 -11.69 10.80
CA ASN A 339 -3.03 -12.60 10.26
C ASN A 339 -3.99 -11.85 9.33
N PHE A 340 -3.89 -12.15 8.04
CA PHE A 340 -4.71 -11.57 6.99
C PHE A 340 -5.77 -12.57 6.53
N ARG A 341 -6.99 -12.43 7.08
CA ARG A 341 -8.09 -13.37 6.86
C ARG A 341 -9.25 -12.73 6.11
N LEU A 342 -9.53 -13.21 4.91
CA LEU A 342 -10.66 -12.77 4.08
C LEU A 342 -11.35 -13.97 3.43
N PRO A 343 -12.68 -14.01 3.31
CA PRO A 343 -13.38 -15.10 2.65
C PRO A 343 -12.87 -15.40 1.23
N THR A 344 -12.66 -14.39 0.39
CA THR A 344 -12.06 -14.59 -0.94
C THR A 344 -11.03 -13.52 -1.26
N ILE A 345 -9.89 -13.96 -1.79
CA ILE A 345 -8.83 -13.09 -2.32
C ILE A 345 -8.62 -13.47 -3.77
N ASN A 346 -8.87 -12.52 -4.68
CA ASN A 346 -8.73 -12.71 -6.11
C ASN A 346 -7.73 -11.69 -6.65
N ILE A 347 -6.69 -12.19 -7.29
CA ILE A 347 -5.69 -11.37 -7.96
C ILE A 347 -5.84 -11.66 -9.45
N MET A 348 -6.06 -10.62 -10.25
CA MET A 348 -6.16 -10.75 -11.70
C MET A 348 -5.47 -9.60 -12.44
N LEU A 349 -5.30 -9.69 -13.77
CA LEU A 349 -4.93 -8.55 -14.64
C LEU A 349 -3.67 -7.79 -14.14
N GLU A 350 -2.53 -8.47 -14.05
CA GLU A 350 -1.26 -7.88 -13.58
C GLU A 350 -1.28 -7.39 -12.12
N GLY A 351 -2.23 -7.84 -11.30
CA GLY A 351 -2.28 -7.52 -9.87
C GLY A 351 -1.09 -8.09 -9.09
N ILE A 352 -0.55 -7.31 -8.15
CA ILE A 352 0.60 -7.72 -7.34
C ILE A 352 0.28 -7.57 -5.85
N LEU A 353 0.50 -8.64 -5.07
CA LEU A 353 0.33 -8.66 -3.62
C LEU A 353 1.68 -8.97 -2.94
N PRO A 354 2.55 -7.97 -2.75
CA PRO A 354 3.77 -8.16 -1.99
C PRO A 354 3.52 -8.04 -0.49
N ILE A 355 3.91 -9.07 0.25
CA ILE A 355 3.93 -9.10 1.71
C ILE A 355 5.37 -8.82 2.16
N ARG A 356 5.57 -7.68 2.82
CA ARG A 356 6.89 -7.13 3.18
C ARG A 356 7.05 -7.03 4.69
N LYS A 357 8.31 -6.92 5.12
CA LYS A 357 8.71 -6.75 6.54
C LYS A 357 8.11 -7.81 7.48
N ILE A 358 8.10 -9.06 7.05
CA ILE A 358 7.64 -10.18 7.88
C ILE A 358 8.66 -10.38 9.02
N GLU A 359 8.34 -9.87 10.21
CA GLU A 359 9.15 -10.02 11.43
C GLU A 359 8.71 -11.22 12.29
N THR A 360 7.44 -11.59 12.18
CA THR A 360 6.79 -12.73 12.83
C THR A 360 6.04 -13.55 11.79
N ASP A 361 5.64 -14.77 12.14
CA ASP A 361 4.84 -15.62 11.26
C ASP A 361 3.60 -14.87 10.73
N PHE A 362 3.49 -14.78 9.40
CA PHE A 362 2.37 -14.15 8.72
C PHE A 362 1.46 -15.23 8.14
N THR A 363 0.15 -15.11 8.38
CA THR A 363 -0.83 -16.09 7.88
C THR A 363 -1.83 -15.44 6.94
N ILE A 364 -1.94 -15.95 5.71
CA ILE A 364 -3.02 -15.64 4.79
C ILE A 364 -4.10 -16.72 4.97
N SER A 365 -5.32 -16.32 5.31
CA SER A 365 -6.44 -17.26 5.45
C SER A 365 -7.59 -16.91 4.52
N ALA A 366 -8.01 -17.82 3.64
CA ALA A 366 -9.15 -17.59 2.76
C ALA A 366 -9.99 -18.84 2.47
N ALA A 367 -11.29 -18.69 2.21
CA ALA A 367 -12.04 -19.83 1.66
C ALA A 367 -11.60 -20.14 0.22
N PHE A 368 -11.35 -19.09 -0.56
CA PHE A 368 -10.87 -19.16 -1.94
C PHE A 368 -9.73 -18.16 -2.16
N LEU A 369 -8.57 -18.65 -2.59
CA LEU A 369 -7.45 -17.83 -3.06
C LEU A 369 -7.22 -18.11 -4.54
N GLN A 370 -7.39 -17.09 -5.38
CA GLN A 370 -7.27 -17.22 -6.83
C GLN A 370 -6.22 -16.24 -7.38
N LEU A 371 -5.25 -16.78 -8.11
CA LEU A 371 -4.31 -16.05 -8.95
C LEU A 371 -4.65 -16.43 -10.40
N LYS A 372 -4.97 -15.44 -11.23
CA LYS A 372 -5.40 -15.64 -12.62
C LYS A 372 -4.20 -15.62 -13.59
N TYR A 373 -4.27 -14.87 -14.68
CA TYR A 373 -3.21 -14.78 -15.69
C TYR A 373 -2.35 -13.51 -15.50
N GLU A 374 -1.05 -13.69 -15.29
CA GLU A 374 0.01 -12.66 -15.10
C GLU A 374 0.00 -11.93 -13.74
N GLU A 375 -0.32 -12.60 -12.63
CA GLU A 375 -0.30 -12.00 -11.29
C GLU A 375 0.79 -12.59 -10.40
N SER A 376 1.23 -11.79 -9.43
CA SER A 376 2.31 -12.20 -8.53
C SER A 376 1.97 -11.95 -7.06
N ILE A 377 2.09 -12.99 -6.23
CA ILE A 377 2.18 -12.86 -4.77
C ILE A 377 3.64 -13.01 -4.39
N TYR A 378 4.12 -12.11 -3.54
CA TYR A 378 5.46 -12.23 -3.02
C TYR A 378 5.52 -12.24 -1.51
N MET A 379 6.26 -13.18 -0.89
CA MET A 379 6.42 -13.20 0.57
C MET A 379 7.79 -13.72 1.00
N ASN A 380 8.23 -13.35 2.20
CA ASN A 380 9.47 -13.86 2.79
C ASN A 380 9.24 -15.23 3.44
N HIS A 381 8.39 -15.26 4.46
CA HIS A 381 7.99 -16.49 5.13
C HIS A 381 6.58 -16.42 5.69
N GLY A 382 5.92 -17.57 5.84
CA GLY A 382 4.60 -17.61 6.44
C GLY A 382 3.74 -18.81 6.05
N PHE A 383 2.45 -18.69 6.36
CA PHE A 383 1.45 -19.72 6.25
C PHE A 383 0.32 -19.27 5.32
N VAL A 384 -0.14 -20.16 4.47
CA VAL A 384 -1.30 -19.93 3.60
C VAL A 384 -2.30 -21.03 3.90
N GLU A 385 -3.42 -20.65 4.51
CA GLU A 385 -4.50 -21.56 4.88
C GLU A 385 -5.71 -21.26 4.01
N ALA A 386 -6.11 -22.21 3.17
CA ALA A 386 -7.27 -21.99 2.32
C ALA A 386 -8.17 -23.20 2.12
N GLY A 387 -9.44 -22.95 1.81
CA GLY A 387 -10.35 -24.01 1.36
C GLY A 387 -9.95 -24.53 -0.02
N GLU A 388 -9.78 -23.60 -0.97
CA GLU A 388 -9.32 -23.86 -2.32
C GLU A 388 -8.29 -22.81 -2.74
N ILE A 389 -7.21 -23.27 -3.40
CA ILE A 389 -6.22 -22.41 -4.03
C ILE A 389 -6.17 -22.76 -5.51
N ASP A 390 -6.26 -21.74 -6.35
CA ASP A 390 -6.18 -21.83 -7.80
C ASP A 390 -5.11 -20.85 -8.30
N ILE A 391 -4.04 -21.37 -8.90
CA ILE A 391 -2.97 -20.59 -9.52
C ILE A 391 -2.97 -20.94 -11.01
N GLU A 392 -3.53 -20.06 -11.83
CA GLU A 392 -3.61 -20.26 -13.28
C GLU A 392 -2.23 -20.09 -13.95
N THR A 393 -2.19 -20.35 -15.26
CA THR A 393 -0.96 -20.22 -16.06
C THR A 393 -0.42 -18.80 -15.97
N THR A 394 0.91 -18.66 -15.88
CA THR A 394 1.67 -17.40 -15.65
C THR A 394 1.48 -16.72 -14.29
N GLY A 395 0.49 -17.12 -13.48
CA GLY A 395 0.40 -16.72 -12.08
C GLY A 395 1.61 -17.21 -11.28
N GLU A 396 2.16 -16.35 -10.43
CA GLU A 396 3.39 -16.58 -9.69
C GLU A 396 3.18 -16.39 -8.17
N PHE A 397 3.63 -17.36 -7.39
CA PHE A 397 3.78 -17.25 -5.95
C PHE A 397 5.26 -17.37 -5.60
N SER A 398 5.94 -16.22 -5.47
CA SER A 398 7.40 -16.18 -5.39
C SER A 398 7.94 -15.80 -4.00
N LEU A 399 8.90 -16.59 -3.56
CA LEU A 399 9.72 -16.37 -2.38
C LEU A 399 11.22 -16.30 -2.73
N GLU A 400 11.54 -16.01 -3.99
CA GLU A 400 12.91 -15.91 -4.50
C GLU A 400 13.75 -14.92 -3.68
N GLY A 401 14.88 -15.40 -3.16
CA GLY A 401 15.86 -14.53 -2.49
C GLY A 401 15.41 -13.94 -1.17
N ARG A 402 14.26 -14.36 -0.64
CA ARG A 402 13.68 -13.77 0.57
C ARG A 402 14.02 -14.55 1.84
N GLY A 403 14.91 -15.52 1.79
CA GLY A 403 15.48 -16.18 2.96
C GLY A 403 16.55 -15.34 3.64
N HIS A 404 17.56 -16.01 4.19
CA HIS A 404 18.68 -15.31 4.82
C HIS A 404 19.53 -14.56 3.78
N PRO A 405 19.93 -13.31 4.07
CA PRO A 405 20.79 -12.54 3.17
C PRO A 405 22.21 -13.13 3.12
N ALA A 406 23.05 -12.59 2.23
CA ALA A 406 24.42 -13.04 2.03
C ALA A 406 25.20 -13.20 3.36
N MET A 407 25.97 -14.28 3.47
CA MET A 407 26.74 -14.66 4.66
C MET A 407 25.91 -14.86 5.95
N GLN A 408 24.58 -15.02 5.86
CA GLN A 408 23.70 -15.29 7.00
C GLN A 408 22.91 -16.60 6.82
N GLY A 409 22.44 -17.14 7.95
CA GLY A 409 21.68 -18.39 8.03
C GLY A 409 22.50 -19.57 8.58
N PRO A 410 21.86 -20.66 9.02
CA PRO A 410 22.52 -21.80 9.65
C PRO A 410 23.54 -22.52 8.74
N GLY A 411 23.32 -22.48 7.42
CA GLY A 411 24.19 -23.04 6.40
C GLY A 411 24.87 -21.97 5.55
N ALA A 412 25.11 -20.78 6.08
CA ALA A 412 25.72 -19.68 5.33
C ALA A 412 27.06 -20.10 4.69
N GLY A 413 27.25 -19.74 3.42
CA GLY A 413 28.53 -19.94 2.74
C GLY A 413 29.63 -19.09 3.38
N ALA A 414 30.83 -19.65 3.56
CA ALA A 414 32.03 -18.91 3.95
C ALA A 414 32.89 -18.59 2.72
N GLY A 415 33.46 -17.38 2.65
CA GLY A 415 34.32 -17.00 1.52
C GLY A 415 33.59 -17.04 0.18
N LEU A 416 33.94 -17.97 -0.70
CA LEU A 416 33.35 -18.15 -2.03
C LEU A 416 32.35 -19.30 -2.11
N ASN A 417 32.00 -19.91 -0.97
CA ASN A 417 31.16 -21.09 -0.91
C ASN A 417 29.69 -20.77 -1.16
N GLY A 418 28.94 -21.73 -1.71
CA GLY A 418 27.49 -21.62 -1.87
C GLY A 418 26.73 -21.77 -0.56
N GLY A 419 25.50 -21.26 -0.52
CA GLY A 419 24.59 -21.45 0.60
C GLY A 419 24.18 -22.93 0.80
N SER A 420 24.12 -23.31 2.07
CA SER A 420 23.58 -24.52 2.70
C SER A 420 22.07 -24.57 2.93
N TYR A 421 21.27 -25.44 2.29
CA TYR A 421 19.95 -25.86 2.77
C TYR A 421 19.47 -27.09 2.01
N GLY A 422 18.92 -28.12 2.66
CA GLY A 422 18.48 -29.35 1.96
C GLY A 422 19.64 -30.26 1.53
N GLY A 423 20.51 -29.74 0.68
CA GLY A 423 21.84 -30.24 0.33
C GLY A 423 22.95 -29.29 0.78
N VAL A 424 24.16 -29.50 0.24
CA VAL A 424 25.38 -28.77 0.60
C VAL A 424 25.79 -27.86 -0.55
N GLY A 425 25.99 -26.57 -0.30
CA GLY A 425 26.50 -25.62 -1.29
C GLY A 425 27.96 -25.91 -1.61
N TYR A 426 28.44 -25.53 -2.79
CA TYR A 426 29.82 -25.82 -3.17
C TYR A 426 30.83 -25.27 -2.14
N GLY A 427 31.81 -26.11 -1.76
CA GLY A 427 32.83 -25.78 -0.76
C GLY A 427 32.35 -25.81 0.69
N GLY A 428 31.05 -26.07 0.93
CA GLY A 428 30.49 -26.29 2.26
C GLY A 428 30.85 -27.65 2.85
N ASN A 429 30.72 -27.77 4.17
CA ASN A 429 30.81 -29.05 4.88
C ASN A 429 29.44 -29.76 4.84
N ASP A 430 29.42 -31.09 4.84
CA ASP A 430 28.21 -31.91 4.82
C ASP A 430 27.30 -31.63 6.03
N ASP A 431 27.88 -31.24 7.16
CA ASP A 431 27.15 -30.86 8.38
C ASP A 431 26.37 -29.53 8.26
N LEU A 432 26.54 -28.79 7.15
CA LEU A 432 25.79 -27.54 6.89
C LEU A 432 24.40 -27.77 6.31
N ALA A 433 24.06 -29.00 5.92
CA ALA A 433 22.70 -29.31 5.50
C ALA A 433 21.77 -29.40 6.74
N TYR A 434 20.70 -28.61 6.75
CA TYR A 434 19.75 -28.57 7.87
C TYR A 434 18.28 -28.67 7.40
N GLY A 435 17.38 -28.67 8.38
CA GLY A 435 15.93 -28.70 8.18
C GLY A 435 15.33 -30.10 8.02
N SER A 436 14.01 -30.17 8.20
CA SER A 436 13.26 -31.42 8.11
C SER A 436 12.92 -31.79 6.67
N LEU A 437 13.16 -33.05 6.29
CA LEU A 437 12.73 -33.60 5.00
C LEU A 437 11.19 -33.68 4.90
N PHE A 438 10.54 -34.04 6.01
CA PHE A 438 9.10 -34.32 6.01
C PHE A 438 8.28 -33.04 6.24
N THR A 439 8.80 -32.08 6.97
CA THR A 439 8.10 -30.84 7.34
C THR A 439 9.05 -29.65 7.28
N PRO A 440 9.56 -29.30 6.08
CA PRO A 440 10.48 -28.19 5.91
C PRO A 440 9.79 -26.88 6.32
N LYS A 441 10.47 -26.10 7.16
CA LYS A 441 9.97 -24.83 7.68
C LYS A 441 11.03 -23.73 7.79
N ASP A 442 12.26 -24.07 7.43
CA ASP A 442 13.41 -23.19 7.64
C ASP A 442 13.70 -22.42 6.36
N LEU A 443 14.18 -21.20 6.49
CA LEU A 443 14.59 -20.38 5.35
C LEU A 443 15.89 -20.90 4.74
N GLY A 444 16.07 -20.65 3.44
CA GLY A 444 17.33 -20.88 2.77
C GLY A 444 18.42 -19.95 3.33
N SER A 445 19.65 -20.46 3.41
CA SER A 445 20.84 -19.68 3.78
C SER A 445 21.44 -18.90 2.62
N GLY A 446 22.06 -17.77 2.93
CA GLY A 446 22.80 -16.95 1.98
C GLY A 446 24.14 -17.55 1.58
N GLY A 447 24.58 -17.24 0.36
CA GLY A 447 25.90 -17.62 -0.14
C GLY A 447 27.03 -16.77 0.45
N GLY A 448 28.26 -17.24 0.28
CA GLY A 448 29.45 -16.62 0.85
C GLY A 448 29.91 -15.37 0.11
N GLY A 449 30.52 -14.47 0.88
CA GLY A 449 31.09 -13.21 0.40
C GLY A 449 30.09 -12.06 0.47
N SER A 450 30.60 -10.82 0.47
CA SER A 450 29.78 -9.59 0.53
C SER A 450 28.84 -9.41 -0.66
N THR A 451 29.03 -10.19 -1.72
CA THR A 451 28.25 -10.18 -2.97
C THR A 451 27.57 -11.54 -3.23
N GLY A 452 27.50 -12.40 -2.21
CA GLY A 452 26.78 -13.67 -2.27
C GLY A 452 25.28 -13.49 -2.46
N GLY A 453 24.62 -14.51 -3.03
CA GLY A 453 23.17 -14.50 -3.22
C GLY A 453 22.43 -14.76 -1.91
N ALA A 454 21.25 -14.16 -1.72
CA ALA A 454 20.37 -14.48 -0.60
C ALA A 454 19.68 -15.85 -0.81
N GLY A 455 19.35 -16.55 0.28
CA GLY A 455 18.61 -17.81 0.22
C GLY A 455 17.13 -17.63 -0.16
N GLY A 456 16.43 -18.71 -0.50
CA GLY A 456 14.98 -18.68 -0.74
C GLY A 456 14.14 -18.64 0.53
N GLY A 457 12.90 -18.14 0.44
CA GLY A 457 11.98 -18.02 1.57
C GLY A 457 11.29 -19.33 1.99
N PHE A 458 10.25 -19.23 2.82
CA PHE A 458 9.47 -20.38 3.30
C PHE A 458 7.96 -20.17 3.16
N VAL A 459 7.24 -21.15 2.62
CA VAL A 459 5.77 -21.16 2.69
C VAL A 459 5.23 -22.51 3.10
N ASN A 460 4.21 -22.49 3.96
CA ASN A 460 3.40 -23.66 4.27
C ASN A 460 1.96 -23.45 3.77
N PHE A 461 1.58 -24.19 2.74
CA PHE A 461 0.21 -24.27 2.23
C PHE A 461 -0.57 -25.34 2.97
N THR A 462 -1.67 -24.97 3.60
CA THR A 462 -2.66 -25.88 4.19
C THR A 462 -3.98 -25.70 3.45
N VAL A 463 -4.34 -26.67 2.61
CA VAL A 463 -5.47 -26.57 1.67
C VAL A 463 -6.53 -27.62 1.97
N GLY A 464 -7.72 -27.17 2.37
CA GLY A 464 -8.79 -28.04 2.88
C GLY A 464 -9.49 -28.90 1.83
N ARG A 465 -9.59 -28.44 0.58
CA ARG A 465 -10.33 -29.16 -0.49
C ARG A 465 -9.50 -29.41 -1.75
N ARG A 466 -9.03 -28.36 -2.43
CA ARG A 466 -8.33 -28.50 -3.71
C ARG A 466 -7.22 -27.47 -3.84
N PHE A 467 -6.02 -27.94 -4.19
CA PHE A 467 -4.92 -27.12 -4.62
C PHE A 467 -4.69 -27.36 -6.12
N HIS A 468 -4.97 -26.35 -6.95
CA HIS A 468 -4.73 -26.38 -8.38
C HIS A 468 -3.58 -25.43 -8.75
N ILE A 469 -2.57 -25.95 -9.44
CA ILE A 469 -1.35 -25.20 -9.77
C ILE A 469 -1.00 -25.43 -11.24
N ASP A 470 -1.32 -24.47 -12.10
CA ASP A 470 -0.86 -24.38 -13.49
C ASP A 470 0.24 -23.31 -13.67
N GLY A 471 0.35 -22.37 -12.72
CA GLY A 471 1.41 -21.36 -12.67
C GLY A 471 2.69 -21.81 -11.98
N ILE A 472 3.37 -20.87 -11.33
CA ILE A 472 4.68 -21.06 -10.70
C ILE A 472 4.58 -20.81 -9.20
N ILE A 473 5.14 -21.71 -8.40
CA ILE A 473 5.44 -21.48 -6.98
C ILE A 473 6.93 -21.65 -6.80
N ASP A 474 7.62 -20.64 -6.28
CA ASP A 474 9.07 -20.71 -6.12
C ASP A 474 9.59 -20.22 -4.78
N ALA A 475 10.70 -20.81 -4.37
CA ALA A 475 11.53 -20.35 -3.28
C ALA A 475 13.01 -20.44 -3.69
N TYR A 476 13.36 -19.82 -4.82
CA TYR A 476 14.72 -19.87 -5.36
C TYR A 476 15.73 -19.15 -4.46
N GLY A 477 16.96 -19.67 -4.43
CA GLY A 477 18.10 -18.90 -3.98
C GLY A 477 18.55 -17.92 -5.07
N LEU A 478 18.92 -16.69 -4.69
CA LEU A 478 19.42 -15.71 -5.64
C LEU A 478 20.83 -16.06 -6.14
N ALA A 479 21.11 -15.67 -7.37
CA ALA A 479 22.46 -15.70 -7.90
C ALA A 479 23.36 -14.68 -7.18
N ALA A 480 24.64 -15.01 -7.06
CA ALA A 480 25.64 -14.06 -6.58
C ALA A 480 26.02 -13.06 -7.68
N SER A 481 26.67 -11.96 -7.28
CA SER A 481 27.32 -11.02 -8.18
C SER A 481 28.82 -10.93 -7.86
N GLY A 482 29.63 -10.40 -8.78
CA GLY A 482 31.08 -10.25 -8.56
C GLY A 482 31.78 -11.59 -8.28
N ASN A 483 32.35 -11.72 -7.08
CA ASN A 483 33.00 -12.94 -6.59
C ASN A 483 32.31 -13.41 -5.31
N GLY A 484 31.20 -14.14 -5.46
CA GLY A 484 30.38 -14.61 -4.35
C GLY A 484 29.70 -15.93 -4.64
N GLY A 485 29.35 -16.69 -3.59
CA GLY A 485 28.61 -17.93 -3.72
C GLY A 485 27.11 -17.70 -3.86
N GLY A 486 26.42 -18.55 -4.62
CA GLY A 486 24.97 -18.47 -4.81
C GLY A 486 24.20 -18.82 -3.53
N GLY A 487 23.03 -18.24 -3.33
CA GLY A 487 22.14 -18.56 -2.21
C GLY A 487 21.54 -19.95 -2.33
N SER A 488 21.21 -20.59 -1.21
CA SER A 488 20.48 -21.87 -1.25
C SER A 488 19.00 -21.68 -1.54
N GLY A 489 18.34 -22.70 -2.09
CA GLY A 489 16.88 -22.72 -2.20
C GLY A 489 16.19 -22.70 -0.83
N GLY A 490 14.92 -22.36 -0.81
CA GLY A 490 14.09 -22.24 0.39
C GLY A 490 13.27 -23.49 0.71
N SER A 491 12.14 -23.27 1.39
CA SER A 491 11.23 -24.32 1.84
C SER A 491 9.83 -24.16 1.27
N VAL A 492 9.27 -25.24 0.73
CA VAL A 492 7.85 -25.32 0.36
C VAL A 492 7.24 -26.55 1.02
N LEU A 493 6.30 -26.32 1.93
CA LEU A 493 5.48 -27.36 2.54
C LEU A 493 4.05 -27.25 2.01
N ILE A 494 3.54 -28.34 1.47
CA ILE A 494 2.18 -28.45 0.96
C ILE A 494 1.46 -29.53 1.77
N LYS A 495 0.33 -29.18 2.35
CA LYS A 495 -0.64 -30.09 2.96
C LYS A 495 -1.98 -29.85 2.27
N ALA A 496 -2.43 -30.78 1.44
CA ALA A 496 -3.64 -30.58 0.66
C ALA A 496 -4.52 -31.83 0.67
N TYR A 497 -5.84 -31.66 0.63
CA TYR A 497 -6.74 -32.80 0.47
C TYR A 497 -6.64 -33.40 -0.94
N ASN A 498 -6.76 -32.55 -1.97
CA ASN A 498 -6.54 -32.89 -3.37
C ASN A 498 -5.54 -31.93 -4.02
N MET A 499 -4.67 -32.44 -4.89
CA MET A 499 -3.69 -31.65 -5.65
C MET A 499 -3.79 -31.95 -7.15
N SER A 500 -3.74 -30.92 -8.00
CA SER A 500 -3.90 -31.04 -9.46
C SER A 500 -3.19 -29.90 -10.20
N GLY A 501 -3.02 -30.01 -11.52
CA GLY A 501 -2.43 -28.98 -12.38
C GLY A 501 -1.08 -29.37 -13.00
N ASN A 502 -0.55 -28.52 -13.87
CA ASN A 502 0.64 -28.77 -14.68
C ASN A 502 1.76 -27.73 -14.51
N GLY A 503 1.68 -26.93 -13.44
CA GLY A 503 2.62 -25.86 -13.15
C GLY A 503 4.01 -26.32 -12.71
N VAL A 504 4.76 -25.41 -12.12
CA VAL A 504 6.12 -25.65 -11.63
C VAL A 504 6.23 -25.24 -10.18
N ILE A 505 6.74 -26.14 -9.34
CA ILE A 505 7.15 -25.81 -7.98
C ILE A 505 8.67 -25.94 -7.90
N ASP A 506 9.36 -24.85 -7.59
CA ASP A 506 10.83 -24.81 -7.66
C ASP A 506 11.48 -24.25 -6.38
N VAL A 507 12.36 -25.06 -5.79
CA VAL A 507 13.19 -24.70 -4.63
C VAL A 507 14.68 -24.75 -4.97
N SER A 508 15.09 -24.42 -6.20
CA SER A 508 16.49 -24.54 -6.64
C SER A 508 17.42 -23.49 -6.03
N GLY A 509 18.70 -23.84 -5.93
CA GLY A 509 19.77 -22.96 -5.47
C GLY A 509 20.23 -21.97 -6.54
N GLY A 510 20.72 -20.83 -6.09
CA GLY A 510 21.25 -19.76 -6.91
C GLY A 510 22.63 -20.06 -7.48
N LYS A 511 22.90 -19.49 -8.65
CA LYS A 511 24.19 -19.58 -9.35
C LYS A 511 25.28 -18.76 -8.63
N GLY A 512 26.49 -19.32 -8.49
CA GLY A 512 27.66 -18.57 -8.03
C GLY A 512 28.14 -17.51 -9.04
N SER A 513 29.04 -16.61 -8.67
CA SER A 513 29.63 -15.63 -9.60
C SER A 513 31.15 -15.59 -9.47
N GLY A 514 31.85 -15.43 -10.60
CA GLY A 514 33.31 -15.49 -10.66
C GLY A 514 33.83 -16.84 -10.17
N SER A 515 34.73 -16.82 -9.19
CA SER A 515 35.24 -18.03 -8.53
C SER A 515 34.28 -18.60 -7.46
N GLY A 516 33.08 -18.04 -7.34
CA GLY A 516 32.05 -18.46 -6.40
C GLY A 516 31.33 -19.75 -6.81
N GLY A 517 30.99 -20.54 -5.79
CA GLY A 517 30.24 -21.79 -5.90
C GLY A 517 28.73 -21.60 -6.02
N GLY A 518 28.06 -22.59 -6.61
CA GLY A 518 26.60 -22.65 -6.60
C GLY A 518 26.03 -23.00 -5.22
N GLY A 519 24.89 -22.40 -4.87
CA GLY A 519 24.14 -22.73 -3.66
C GLY A 519 23.40 -24.07 -3.82
N SER A 520 23.06 -24.74 -2.72
CA SER A 520 22.30 -26.00 -2.79
C SER A 520 20.82 -25.78 -3.14
N GLY A 521 20.17 -26.82 -3.67
CA GLY A 521 18.70 -26.84 -3.77
C GLY A 521 18.05 -27.02 -2.40
N GLY A 522 16.89 -26.43 -2.18
CA GLY A 522 16.16 -26.42 -0.92
C GLY A 522 15.30 -27.66 -0.63
N ARG A 523 14.23 -27.49 0.15
CA ARG A 523 13.36 -28.59 0.57
C ARG A 523 11.92 -28.38 0.15
N LEU A 524 11.34 -29.39 -0.48
CA LEU A 524 9.93 -29.46 -0.83
C LEU A 524 9.31 -30.68 -0.20
N ALA A 525 8.19 -30.52 0.49
CA ALA A 525 7.39 -31.64 0.97
C ALA A 525 5.91 -31.44 0.61
N ALA A 526 5.30 -32.45 0.00
CA ALA A 526 3.87 -32.47 -0.31
C ALA A 526 3.19 -33.65 0.39
N HIS A 527 2.24 -33.35 1.27
CA HIS A 527 1.38 -34.31 1.96
C HIS A 527 -0.02 -34.19 1.39
N ILE A 528 -0.49 -35.24 0.75
CA ILE A 528 -1.76 -35.26 0.02
C ILE A 528 -2.65 -36.35 0.60
N ASP A 529 -3.83 -35.98 1.08
CA ASP A 529 -4.66 -36.93 1.83
C ASP A 529 -5.50 -37.84 0.93
N SER A 530 -6.02 -37.33 -0.20
CA SER A 530 -6.96 -38.07 -1.04
C SER A 530 -6.43 -38.30 -2.46
N THR A 531 -6.58 -37.34 -3.37
CA THR A 531 -6.20 -37.50 -4.78
C THR A 531 -5.03 -36.59 -5.17
N ASN A 532 -4.09 -37.15 -5.93
CA ASN A 532 -3.02 -36.38 -6.54
C ASN A 532 -3.00 -36.60 -8.06
N GLU A 533 -3.45 -35.58 -8.77
CA GLU A 533 -3.48 -35.49 -10.23
C GLU A 533 -2.51 -34.43 -10.75
N TYR A 534 -1.57 -33.95 -9.90
CA TYR A 534 -0.58 -32.98 -10.31
C TYR A 534 0.43 -33.62 -11.28
N GLY A 535 0.41 -33.16 -12.53
CA GLY A 535 1.29 -33.57 -13.63
C GLY A 535 2.48 -32.62 -13.85
N GLY A 536 2.55 -31.53 -13.07
CA GLY A 536 3.58 -30.50 -13.18
C GLY A 536 4.97 -30.93 -12.69
N ALA A 537 5.91 -29.99 -12.76
CA ALA A 537 7.30 -30.23 -12.39
C ALA A 537 7.58 -29.85 -10.93
N TYR A 538 8.36 -30.68 -10.25
CA TYR A 538 9.00 -30.36 -8.98
C TYR A 538 10.50 -30.20 -9.22
N LYS A 539 11.07 -29.07 -8.82
CA LYS A 539 12.48 -28.74 -9.03
C LYS A 539 13.12 -28.37 -7.71
N GLY A 540 14.37 -28.80 -7.56
CA GLY A 540 15.20 -28.58 -6.36
C GLY A 540 16.65 -28.79 -6.75
N MET A 541 17.08 -28.14 -7.82
CA MET A 541 18.43 -28.30 -8.37
C MET A 541 19.42 -27.49 -7.54
N GLY A 542 20.65 -27.98 -7.46
CA GLY A 542 21.75 -27.14 -7.02
C GLY A 542 22.05 -26.05 -8.03
N GLY A 543 22.46 -24.89 -7.53
CA GLY A 543 22.99 -23.80 -8.31
C GLY A 543 24.26 -24.19 -9.05
N VAL A 544 24.45 -23.60 -10.22
CA VAL A 544 25.65 -23.83 -11.03
C VAL A 544 26.79 -22.90 -10.61
N HIS A 545 28.01 -23.22 -11.06
CA HIS A 545 29.22 -22.43 -10.82
C HIS A 545 29.17 -21.03 -11.48
N GLY A 546 29.99 -20.10 -10.99
CA GLY A 546 30.11 -18.76 -11.57
C GLY A 546 30.79 -18.71 -12.95
N ASN A 547 31.88 -19.46 -13.13
CA ASN A 547 32.72 -19.33 -14.33
C ASN A 547 33.15 -20.70 -14.86
N GLY A 548 32.57 -21.17 -15.97
CA GLY A 548 32.96 -22.35 -16.78
C GLY A 548 33.09 -23.77 -16.15
N ASP A 549 33.51 -23.89 -14.90
CA ASP A 549 33.92 -25.16 -14.26
C ASP A 549 32.76 -25.90 -13.60
N LEU A 550 32.30 -26.97 -14.26
CA LEU A 550 31.18 -27.83 -13.81
C LEU A 550 31.37 -28.44 -12.40
N ASN A 551 32.58 -28.38 -11.82
CA ASN A 551 32.91 -28.95 -10.52
C ASN A 551 32.49 -28.08 -9.32
N HIS A 552 32.00 -26.85 -9.54
CA HIS A 552 31.61 -25.93 -8.44
C HIS A 552 30.09 -25.78 -8.25
N ALA A 553 29.32 -26.81 -8.60
CA ALA A 553 27.87 -26.82 -8.40
C ALA A 553 27.51 -27.13 -6.93
N GLY A 554 26.39 -26.58 -6.48
CA GLY A 554 25.79 -26.96 -5.21
C GLY A 554 25.12 -28.34 -5.31
N GLY A 555 25.02 -29.04 -4.18
CA GLY A 555 24.24 -30.26 -4.06
C GLY A 555 22.75 -29.99 -4.31
N PRO A 556 22.02 -30.94 -4.91
CA PRO A 556 20.59 -30.79 -5.09
C PRO A 556 19.83 -30.86 -3.76
N GLY A 557 18.61 -30.33 -3.80
CA GLY A 557 17.65 -30.35 -2.72
C GLY A 557 16.87 -31.66 -2.63
N THR A 558 15.86 -31.66 -1.75
CA THR A 558 15.04 -32.84 -1.49
C THR A 558 13.57 -32.57 -1.79
N ILE A 559 12.92 -33.49 -2.51
CA ILE A 559 11.49 -33.49 -2.75
C ILE A 559 10.87 -34.73 -2.07
N TYR A 560 10.04 -34.50 -1.07
CA TYR A 560 9.28 -35.54 -0.38
C TYR A 560 7.81 -35.47 -0.79
N LYS A 561 7.22 -36.63 -1.09
CA LYS A 561 5.83 -36.74 -1.49
C LYS A 561 5.15 -37.87 -0.72
N TYR A 562 4.06 -37.54 -0.04
CA TYR A 562 3.25 -38.47 0.74
C TYR A 562 1.81 -38.45 0.25
N GLU A 563 1.24 -39.63 0.00
CA GLU A 563 -0.14 -39.81 -0.41
C GLU A 563 -0.84 -40.81 0.53
N SER A 564 -1.85 -40.37 1.28
CA SER A 564 -2.51 -41.20 2.30
C SER A 564 -3.34 -42.34 1.68
N SER A 565 -3.98 -42.08 0.53
CA SER A 565 -4.85 -43.04 -0.17
C SER A 565 -4.12 -44.23 -0.82
N ARG A 566 -2.78 -44.21 -0.92
CA ARG A 566 -1.98 -45.27 -1.54
C ARG A 566 -1.44 -46.33 -0.57
N GLY A 567 -1.76 -46.24 0.73
CA GLY A 567 -1.27 -47.17 1.75
C GLY A 567 0.24 -47.03 2.04
N PRO A 568 0.76 -47.70 3.09
CA PRO A 568 2.14 -47.49 3.59
C PRO A 568 3.26 -47.97 2.64
N THR A 569 2.93 -48.58 1.50
CA THR A 569 3.88 -49.26 0.60
C THR A 569 4.53 -48.36 -0.46
N TYR A 570 4.08 -47.10 -0.62
CA TYR A 570 4.57 -46.19 -1.68
C TYR A 570 5.00 -44.82 -1.13
N ARG A 571 6.09 -44.80 -0.36
CA ARG A 571 6.81 -43.55 -0.04
C ARG A 571 7.82 -43.27 -1.17
N GLU A 572 7.43 -42.53 -2.21
CA GLU A 572 8.34 -42.16 -3.30
C GLU A 572 9.25 -40.99 -2.87
N LEU A 573 10.54 -41.26 -2.66
CA LEU A 573 11.58 -40.23 -2.59
C LEU A 573 12.11 -40.00 -4.00
N LYS A 574 11.81 -38.85 -4.61
CA LYS A 574 12.38 -38.46 -5.90
C LYS A 574 13.58 -37.56 -5.67
N TYR A 575 14.76 -38.06 -6.04
CA TYR A 575 15.99 -37.28 -6.15
C TYR A 575 16.27 -37.03 -7.63
N ASN A 576 16.67 -35.81 -8.01
CA ASN A 576 16.97 -35.44 -9.39
C ASN A 576 18.50 -35.37 -9.58
N PRO A 577 19.17 -36.47 -9.98
CA PRO A 577 20.59 -36.44 -10.29
C PRO A 577 20.80 -35.73 -11.64
N ARG A 578 21.69 -34.73 -11.66
CA ARG A 578 22.31 -34.26 -12.90
C ARG A 578 23.51 -35.12 -13.25
#